data_AF-A0A9E2Q712-F1
#
_entry.id   AF-A0A9E2Q712-F1
#
_cell.length_a   1.000
_cell.length_b   1.000
_cell.length_c   1.000
_cell.angle_alpha   90.00
_cell.angle_beta   90.00
_cell.angle_gamma   90.00
#
_symmetry.space_group_name_H-M   'P 1'
#
loop_
_entity.id
_entity.type
_entity.pdbx_description
1 polymer ?
#
loop_
_entity_poly.entity_id
_entity_poly.type
_entity_poly.pdbx_seq_one_letter_code
_entity_poly.pdbx_strand_id
1 'polypeptide(L)'
;MATPSRITPAALRRGSWAVFAVFFLNGFNFATWASRLPAVRDGLSLQADQMGLVLLAASVGSLASLPLSGIVVQRLGARGTVTVFAAANAVGLAVAALGVQLESVTLVAVALALYGVGTGVWDAAMN
;
A
#
# COMPACT_ATOMS: atom_id res chain seq x y z
N MET A 1 -30.21 -28.52 3.68
CA MET A 1 -28.92 -29.05 4.17
C MET A 1 -27.94 -29.04 3.00
N ALA A 2 -27.10 -28.02 2.88
CA ALA A 2 -26.16 -27.89 1.76
C ALA A 2 -24.90 -28.73 2.03
N THR A 3 -24.51 -29.59 1.08
CA THR A 3 -23.29 -30.40 1.16
C THR A 3 -22.07 -29.47 1.16
N PRO A 4 -21.12 -29.57 2.12
CA PRO A 4 -19.94 -28.72 2.11
C PRO A 4 -19.12 -28.97 0.84
N SER A 5 -18.79 -27.89 0.11
CA SER A 5 -17.93 -27.96 -1.07
C SER A 5 -16.55 -28.48 -0.66
N ARG A 6 -16.14 -29.63 -1.19
CA ARG A 6 -14.80 -30.18 -0.93
C ARG A 6 -13.75 -29.28 -1.59
N ILE A 7 -12.97 -28.56 -0.80
CA ILE A 7 -11.82 -27.82 -1.31
C ILE A 7 -10.74 -28.84 -1.71
N THR A 8 -10.30 -28.81 -2.97
CA THR A 8 -9.26 -29.73 -3.45
C THR A 8 -7.89 -29.37 -2.87
N PRO A 9 -6.98 -30.33 -2.66
CA PRO A 9 -5.60 -30.03 -2.25
C PRO A 9 -4.90 -29.03 -3.16
N ALA A 10 -5.20 -29.07 -4.47
CA ALA A 10 -4.68 -28.11 -5.44
C ALA A 10 -5.21 -26.67 -5.20
N ALA A 11 -6.49 -26.52 -4.84
CA ALA A 11 -7.06 -25.22 -4.51
C ALA A 11 -6.48 -24.65 -3.21
N LEU A 12 -6.27 -25.50 -2.19
CA LEU A 12 -5.60 -25.10 -0.94
C LEU A 12 -4.18 -24.62 -1.20
N ARG A 13 -3.37 -25.40 -1.94
CA ARG A 13 -1.99 -25.03 -2.30
C ARG A 13 -1.92 -23.68 -3.02
N ARG A 14 -2.82 -23.45 -3.98
CA ARG A 14 -2.90 -22.17 -4.70
C ARG A 14 -3.29 -21.02 -3.77
N GLY A 15 -4.20 -21.24 -2.82
CA GLY A 15 -4.54 -20.25 -1.79
C GLY A 15 -3.34 -19.89 -0.92
N SER A 16 -2.59 -20.89 -0.42
CA SER A 16 -1.39 -20.68 0.39
C SER A 16 -0.31 -19.88 -0.36
N TRP A 17 -0.06 -20.21 -1.63
CA TRP A 17 0.89 -19.44 -2.45
C TRP A 17 0.42 -18.01 -2.71
N ALA A 18 -0.88 -17.78 -2.89
CA ALA A 18 -1.43 -16.44 -3.04
C ALA A 18 -1.23 -15.61 -1.76
N VAL A 19 -1.51 -16.17 -0.59
CA VAL A 19 -1.25 -15.49 0.70
C VAL A 19 0.23 -15.17 0.85
N PHE A 20 1.12 -16.15 0.61
CA PHE A 20 2.57 -15.92 0.65
C PHE A 20 3.01 -14.78 -0.28
N ALA A 21 2.51 -14.78 -1.53
CA ALA A 21 2.83 -13.74 -2.49
C ALA A 21 2.34 -12.36 -2.04
N VAL A 22 1.14 -12.26 -1.46
CA VAL A 22 0.58 -10.99 -0.99
C VAL A 22 1.41 -10.41 0.16
N PHE A 23 1.76 -11.20 1.17
CA PHE A 23 2.63 -10.76 2.27
C PHE A 23 4.03 -10.41 1.78
N PHE A 24 4.61 -11.23 0.90
CA PHE A 24 5.93 -10.96 0.32
C PHE A 24 5.95 -9.65 -0.48
N LEU A 25 4.96 -9.43 -1.35
CA LEU A 25 4.86 -8.21 -2.14
C LEU A 25 4.63 -6.97 -1.27
N ASN A 26 3.85 -7.08 -0.19
CA ASN A 26 3.65 -5.99 0.77
C ASN A 26 4.97 -5.59 1.43
N GLY A 27 5.70 -6.57 1.97
CA GLY A 27 7.02 -6.33 2.58
C GLY A 27 8.06 -5.81 1.58
N PHE A 28 8.11 -6.37 0.37
CA PHE A 28 9.00 -5.94 -0.71
C PHE A 28 8.73 -4.49 -1.12
N ASN A 29 7.45 -4.12 -1.27
CA ASN A 29 7.02 -2.76 -1.57
C ASN A 29 7.48 -1.78 -0.47
N PHE A 30 7.21 -2.09 0.80
CA PHE A 30 7.64 -1.27 1.92
C PHE A 30 9.16 -1.11 1.99
N ALA A 31 9.93 -2.20 1.85
CA ALA A 31 11.39 -2.15 1.86
C ALA A 31 11.95 -1.29 0.70
N THR A 32 11.35 -1.43 -0.49
CA THR A 32 11.70 -0.62 -1.67
C THR A 32 11.47 0.86 -1.40
N TRP A 33 10.29 1.23 -0.87
CA TRP A 33 10.00 2.61 -0.49
C TRP A 33 10.95 3.14 0.59
N ALA A 34 11.09 2.42 1.71
CA ALA A 34 11.89 2.85 2.85
C ALA A 34 13.36 3.12 2.47
N SER A 35 13.94 2.25 1.62
CA SER A 35 15.31 2.43 1.13
C SER A 35 15.51 3.65 0.23
N ARG A 36 14.43 4.19 -0.35
CA ARG A 36 14.46 5.36 -1.25
C ARG A 36 14.16 6.67 -0.54
N LEU A 37 13.84 6.67 0.75
CA LEU A 37 13.61 7.88 1.54
C LEU A 37 14.72 8.93 1.40
N PRO A 38 16.03 8.58 1.50
CA PRO A 38 17.10 9.56 1.31
C PRO A 38 17.09 10.15 -0.10
N ALA A 39 16.89 9.31 -1.12
CA ALA A 39 16.86 9.76 -2.52
C ALA A 39 15.71 10.73 -2.81
N VAL A 40 14.53 10.52 -2.22
CA VAL A 40 13.39 11.45 -2.33
C VAL A 40 13.68 12.77 -1.63
N ARG A 41 14.25 12.72 -0.42
CA ARG A 41 14.67 13.91 0.33
C ARG A 41 15.68 14.73 -0.48
N ASP A 42 16.74 14.09 -0.94
CA ASP A 42 17.84 14.74 -1.65
C ASP A 42 17.38 15.25 -3.02
N GLY A 43 16.55 14.48 -3.75
CA GLY A 43 15.98 14.87 -5.03
C GLY A 43 15.03 16.07 -4.98
N LEU A 44 14.48 16.38 -3.80
CA LEU A 44 13.67 17.58 -3.54
C LEU A 44 14.42 18.66 -2.75
N SER A 45 15.73 18.47 -2.50
CA SER A 45 16.56 19.36 -1.68
C SER A 45 15.97 19.65 -0.29
N LEU A 46 15.33 18.66 0.34
CA LEU A 46 14.64 18.82 1.61
C LEU A 46 15.57 18.68 2.82
N GLN A 47 15.33 19.53 3.82
CA GLN A 47 15.86 19.34 5.16
C GLN A 47 15.13 18.19 5.89
N ALA A 48 15.72 17.69 6.97
CA ALA A 48 15.20 16.52 7.69
C ALA A 48 13.81 16.76 8.31
N ASP A 49 13.58 17.97 8.82
CA ASP A 49 12.29 18.43 9.36
C ASP A 49 11.21 18.50 8.26
N GLN A 50 11.55 19.03 7.09
CA GLN A 50 10.66 19.10 5.93
C GLN A 50 10.29 17.70 5.41
N MET A 51 11.27 16.79 5.35
CA MET A 51 11.01 15.40 5.00
C MET A 51 10.09 14.72 6.03
N GLY A 52 10.22 15.05 7.31
CA GLY A 52 9.29 14.61 8.35
C GLY A 52 7.84 15.03 8.08
N LEU A 53 7.62 16.27 7.63
CA LEU A 53 6.29 16.77 7.24
C LEU A 53 5.74 16.05 6.00
N VAL A 54 6.60 15.73 5.02
CA VAL A 54 6.21 14.93 3.86
C VAL A 54 5.80 13.51 4.27
N LEU A 55 6.53 12.88 5.20
CA LEU A 55 6.20 11.57 5.74
C LEU A 55 4.92 11.56 6.57
N LEU A 56 4.59 12.67 7.22
CA LEU A 56 3.32 12.82 7.94
C LEU A 56 2.12 12.61 7.00
N ALA A 57 2.24 12.97 5.71
CA ALA A 57 1.18 12.72 4.73
C ALA A 57 0.91 11.21 4.55
N ALA A 58 1.96 10.37 4.53
CA ALA A 58 1.80 8.92 4.52
C ALA A 58 1.14 8.40 5.80
N SER A 59 1.53 8.93 6.96
CA SER A 59 0.90 8.58 8.25
C SER A 59 -0.59 8.95 8.28
N VAL A 60 -0.96 10.14 7.81
CA VAL A 60 -2.36 10.57 7.70
C VAL A 60 -3.14 9.63 6.78
N GLY A 61 -2.58 9.28 5.62
CA GLY A 61 -3.20 8.30 4.72
C GLY A 61 -3.42 6.93 5.39
N SER A 62 -2.44 6.44 6.13
CA SER A 62 -2.56 5.19 6.90
C SER A 62 -3.58 5.28 8.04
N LEU A 63 -3.73 6.42 8.70
CA LEU A 63 -4.79 6.58 9.72
C LEU A 63 -6.17 6.60 9.08
N ALA A 64 -6.31 7.23 7.91
CA ALA A 64 -7.55 7.23 7.14
C ALA A 64 -7.95 5.82 6.66
N SER A 65 -6.98 4.91 6.47
CA SER A 65 -7.27 3.52 6.08
C SER A 65 -8.02 2.73 7.14
N LEU A 66 -7.88 3.09 8.43
CA LEU A 66 -8.47 2.34 9.55
C LEU A 66 -10.00 2.19 9.40
N PRO A 67 -10.80 3.28 9.31
CA PRO A 67 -12.24 3.15 9.07
C PRO A 67 -12.58 2.64 7.66
N LEU A 68 -11.73 2.92 6.66
CA LEU A 68 -11.99 2.52 5.26
C LEU A 68 -11.89 1.00 5.07
N SER A 69 -10.92 0.36 5.73
CA SER A 69 -10.59 -1.05 5.55
C SER A 69 -11.80 -1.97 5.68
N GLY A 70 -12.52 -1.90 6.81
CA GLY A 70 -13.69 -2.74 7.07
C GLY A 70 -14.81 -2.53 6.04
N ILE A 71 -15.08 -1.28 5.67
CA ILE A 71 -16.12 -0.94 4.69
C ILE A 71 -15.78 -1.52 3.31
N VAL A 72 -14.53 -1.35 2.89
CA VAL A 72 -14.05 -1.80 1.57
C VAL A 72 -14.00 -3.32 1.51
N VAL A 73 -13.45 -3.97 2.54
CA VAL A 73 -13.37 -5.45 2.61
C VAL A 73 -14.75 -6.07 2.58
N GLN A 74 -15.74 -5.50 3.26
CA GLN A 74 -17.12 -5.97 3.21
C GLN A 74 -17.73 -5.88 1.80
N ARG A 75 -17.36 -4.87 1.01
CA ARG A 75 -17.92 -4.64 -0.34
C ARG A 75 -17.19 -5.40 -1.45
N LEU A 76 -15.86 -5.42 -1.41
CA LEU A 76 -15.01 -5.99 -2.47
C LEU A 76 -14.51 -7.40 -2.15
N GLY A 77 -14.68 -7.85 -0.91
CA GLY A 77 -14.01 -9.03 -0.37
C GLY A 77 -12.51 -8.82 -0.19
N ALA A 78 -11.87 -9.72 0.57
CA ALA A 78 -10.44 -9.64 0.86
C ALA A 78 -9.57 -9.60 -0.41
N ARG A 79 -9.79 -10.53 -1.35
CA ARG A 79 -9.01 -10.62 -2.60
C ARG A 79 -9.14 -9.35 -3.46
N GLY A 80 -10.36 -8.84 -3.61
CA GLY A 80 -10.62 -7.61 -4.39
C GLY A 80 -9.94 -6.41 -3.74
N THR A 81 -10.07 -6.30 -2.42
CA THR A 81 -9.46 -5.21 -1.63
C THR A 81 -7.94 -5.22 -1.75
N VAL A 82 -7.29 -6.37 -1.54
CA VAL A 82 -5.83 -6.51 -1.70
C VAL A 82 -5.40 -6.05 -3.10
N THR A 83 -6.09 -6.50 -4.15
CA THR A 83 -5.70 -6.17 -5.53
C THR A 83 -5.81 -4.66 -5.81
N VAL A 84 -6.93 -4.05 -5.44
CA VAL A 84 -7.20 -2.63 -5.69
C VAL A 84 -6.24 -1.74 -4.90
N PHE A 85 -6.02 -2.05 -3.62
CA PHE A 85 -5.21 -1.19 -2.75
C PHE A 85 -3.70 -1.43 -2.89
N ALA A 86 -3.26 -2.62 -3.30
CA ALA A 86 -1.89 -2.83 -3.78
C ALA A 86 -1.62 -2.02 -5.06
N ALA A 87 -2.58 -1.97 -5.99
CA ALA A 87 -2.46 -1.14 -7.19
C ALA A 87 -2.46 0.36 -6.86
N ALA A 88 -3.36 0.83 -5.99
CA ALA A 88 -3.39 2.22 -5.53
C ALA A 88 -2.09 2.62 -4.82
N ASN A 89 -1.53 1.73 -3.99
CA ASN A 89 -0.23 1.90 -3.37
C ASN A 89 0.90 2.06 -4.41
N ALA A 90 0.96 1.16 -5.40
CA ALA A 90 1.96 1.22 -6.46
C ALA A 90 1.84 2.49 -7.31
N VAL A 91 0.60 2.94 -7.59
CA VAL A 91 0.34 4.23 -8.23
C VAL A 91 0.84 5.38 -7.36
N GLY A 92 0.60 5.35 -6.05
CA GLY A 92 1.17 6.32 -5.10
C GLY A 92 2.69 6.43 -5.21
N LEU A 93 3.41 5.31 -5.25
CA LEU A 93 4.87 5.35 -5.44
C LEU A 93 5.29 5.87 -6.82
N ALA A 94 4.58 5.49 -7.89
CA ALA A 94 4.87 5.99 -9.24
C ALA A 94 4.65 7.50 -9.34
N VAL A 95 3.57 8.02 -8.77
CA VAL A 95 3.28 9.46 -8.73
C VAL A 95 4.28 10.19 -7.83
N ALA A 96 4.72 9.59 -6.72
CA ALA A 96 5.78 10.17 -5.90
C ALA A 96 7.10 10.29 -6.68
N ALA A 97 7.48 9.27 -7.46
CA ALA A 97 8.66 9.31 -8.32
C ALA A 97 8.55 10.38 -9.42
N LEU A 98 7.35 10.61 -9.97
CA LEU A 98 7.09 11.73 -10.88
C LEU A 98 7.18 13.08 -10.14
N GLY A 99 6.66 13.17 -8.92
CA GLY A 99 6.75 14.37 -8.09
C GLY A 99 8.19 14.78 -7.80
N VAL A 100 9.09 13.82 -7.56
CA VAL A 100 10.52 14.10 -7.43
C VAL A 100 11.11 14.66 -8.72
N GLN A 101 10.80 14.06 -9.88
CA GLN A 101 11.30 14.54 -11.18
C GLN A 101 10.80 15.95 -11.55
N LEU A 102 9.61 16.31 -11.07
CA LEU A 102 9.01 17.63 -11.28
C LEU A 102 9.33 18.62 -10.15
N GLU A 103 10.22 18.25 -9.22
CA GLU A 103 10.59 19.04 -8.04
C GLU A 103 9.38 19.52 -7.20
N SER A 104 8.30 18.72 -7.20
CA SER A 104 7.03 19.07 -6.59
C SER A 104 6.81 18.34 -5.27
N VAL A 105 7.13 19.02 -4.17
CA VAL A 105 6.92 18.51 -2.79
C VAL A 105 5.46 18.18 -2.53
N THR A 106 4.53 19.02 -2.99
CA THR A 106 3.08 18.80 -2.82
C THR A 106 2.61 17.53 -3.53
N LEU A 107 3.10 17.29 -4.76
CA LEU A 107 2.75 16.08 -5.49
C LEU A 107 3.26 14.83 -4.77
N VAL A 108 4.49 14.87 -4.25
CA VAL A 108 5.03 13.78 -3.42
C VAL A 108 4.21 13.57 -2.16
N ALA A 109 3.84 14.62 -1.43
CA ALA A 109 3.04 14.49 -0.21
C ALA A 109 1.66 13.86 -0.49
N VAL A 110 0.95 14.31 -1.54
CA VAL A 110 -0.35 13.72 -1.94
C VAL A 110 -0.18 12.27 -2.37
N ALA A 111 0.86 11.96 -3.14
CA ALA A 111 1.17 10.60 -3.57
C ALA A 111 1.50 9.68 -2.40
N LEU A 112 2.20 10.18 -1.38
CA LEU A 112 2.49 9.45 -0.16
C LEU A 112 1.27 9.26 0.74
N ALA A 113 0.33 10.19 0.76
CA ALA A 113 -0.96 9.97 1.41
C ALA A 113 -1.74 8.83 0.72
N LEU A 114 -1.76 8.80 -0.62
CA LEU A 114 -2.36 7.68 -1.37
C LEU A 114 -1.63 6.35 -1.08
N TYR A 115 -0.30 6.37 -1.07
CA TYR A 115 0.52 5.22 -0.65
C TYR A 115 0.13 4.75 0.75
N GLY A 116 -0.01 5.66 1.71
CA GLY A 116 -0.42 5.35 3.09
C GLY A 116 -1.79 4.69 3.18
N VAL A 117 -2.79 5.23 2.48
CA VAL A 117 -4.12 4.60 2.37
C VAL A 117 -4.01 3.20 1.76
N GLY A 118 -3.28 3.09 0.64
CA GLY A 118 -3.02 1.83 -0.05
C GLY A 118 -2.38 0.77 0.85
N THR A 119 -1.32 1.14 1.57
CA THR A 119 -0.62 0.27 2.53
C THR A 119 -1.57 -0.19 3.62
N GLY A 120 -2.28 0.72 4.28
CA GLY A 120 -3.07 0.36 5.45
C GLY A 120 -4.34 -0.45 5.12
N VAL A 121 -4.99 -0.20 3.98
CA VAL A 121 -6.13 -1.03 3.56
C VAL A 121 -5.66 -2.40 3.02
N TRP A 122 -4.54 -2.43 2.29
CA TRP A 122 -3.95 -3.70 1.85
C TRP A 122 -3.57 -4.57 3.05
N ASP A 123 -2.87 -4.01 4.03
CA ASP A 123 -2.46 -4.72 5.25
C ASP A 123 -3.67 -5.27 6.02
N ALA A 124 -4.71 -4.45 6.24
CA ALA A 124 -5.93 -4.89 6.91
C ALA A 124 -6.69 -5.99 6.14
N ALA A 125 -6.60 -6.03 4.81
CA ALA A 125 -7.30 -7.01 3.99
C ALA A 125 -6.55 -8.34 3.82
N MET A 126 -5.23 -8.35 4.03
CA MET A 126 -4.42 -9.57 3.95
C MET A 126 -4.35 -10.34 5.28
N ASN A 127 -4.62 -9.67 6.40
CA ASN A 127 -4.68 -10.23 7.75
C ASN A 127 -6.09 -10.73 8.10
#